data_AF-A0A968YD19-F1
#
_entry.id   AF-A0A968YD19-F1
#
_cell.length_a   1.000
_cell.length_b   1.000
_cell.length_c   1.000
_cell.angle_alpha   90.00
_cell.angle_beta   90.00
_cell.angle_gamma   90.00
#
_symmetry.space_group_name_H-M   'P 1'
#
loop_
_entity.id
_entity.type
_entity.pdbx_description
1 polymer ?
#
loop_
_entity_poly.entity_id
_entity_poly.type
_entity_poly.pdbx_seq_one_letter_code
_entity_poly.pdbx_strand_id
1 'polypeptide(L)' 'MSANESQKQWRDVLGMLKLQGEKLDFSYLRTWANVLGIAPELLTALDEAGLSILDEAGLSIF' A
#
# COMPACT_ATOMS: atom_id res chain seq x y z
N MET A 1 -2.04 19.75 10.98
CA MET A 1 -1.14 18.60 10.71
C MET A 1 0.11 19.16 10.06
N SER A 2 1.28 18.98 10.68
CA SER A 2 2.54 19.47 10.07
C SER A 2 3.01 18.48 9.00
N ALA A 3 3.60 18.96 7.90
CA ALA A 3 4.07 18.10 6.80
C ALA A 3 5.04 16.99 7.27
N ASN A 4 5.75 17.21 8.38
CA ASN A 4 6.69 16.26 8.97
C ASN A 4 6.00 15.02 9.58
N GLU A 5 4.81 15.19 10.15
CA GLU A 5 4.04 14.07 10.74
C GLU A 5 3.50 13.15 9.64
N SER A 6 2.99 13.72 8.54
CA SER A 6 2.49 12.94 7.40
C SER A 6 3.60 12.13 6.72
N GLN A 7 4.80 12.70 6.58
CA GLN A 7 5.95 11.97 6.05
C GLN A 7 6.41 10.83 6.97
N LYS A 8 6.31 11.02 8.30
CA LYS A 8 6.63 9.96 9.25
C LYS A 8 5.61 8.83 9.17
N GLN A 9 4.32 9.16 9.15
CA GLN A 9 3.23 8.18 8.98
C GLN A 9 3.40 7.37 7.70
N TRP A 10 3.76 8.04 6.60
CA TRP A 10 4.04 7.37 5.34
C TRP A 10 5.18 6.35 5.46
N ARG A 11 6.31 6.74 6.08
CA ARG A 11 7.44 5.82 6.32
C ARG A 11 7.04 4.64 7.21
N ASP A 12 6.19 4.87 8.21
CA ASP A 12 5.71 3.80 9.09
C ASP A 12 4.84 2.80 8.30
N VAL A 13 3.97 3.27 7.40
CA VAL A 13 3.19 2.43 6.49
C VAL A 13 4.11 1.61 5.58
N LEU A 14 5.08 2.25 4.92
CA LEU A 14 6.03 1.55 4.04
C LEU A 14 6.85 0.51 4.80
N GLY A 15 7.28 0.82 6.03
CA GLY A 15 8.01 -0.12 6.88
C GLY A 15 7.18 -1.35 7.23
N MET A 16 5.90 -1.15 7.57
CA MET A 16 4.97 -2.23 7.88
C MET A 16 4.72 -3.12 6.66
N LEU A 17 4.48 -2.53 5.48
CA LEU A 17 4.32 -3.26 4.22
C LEU A 17 5.56 -4.11 3.91
N LYS A 18 6.77 -3.55 3.99
CA LYS A 18 8.02 -4.27 3.72
C LYS A 18 8.28 -5.42 4.69
N LEU A 19 7.99 -5.23 5.98
CA LEU A 19 8.26 -6.25 7.01
C LEU A 19 7.22 -7.37 7.03
N GLN A 20 5.97 -7.07 6.68
CA GLN A 20 4.85 -7.99 6.84
C GLN A 20 4.23 -8.44 5.52
N GLY A 21 4.74 -8.01 4.36
CA GLY A 21 4.15 -8.21 3.04
C GLY A 21 3.61 -9.62 2.78
N GLU A 22 4.38 -10.66 3.11
CA GLU A 22 3.96 -12.07 2.93
C GLU A 22 2.82 -12.53 3.85
N LYS A 23 2.57 -11.80 4.95
CA LYS A 23 1.54 -12.09 5.96
C LYS A 23 0.33 -11.17 5.83
N LEU A 24 0.36 -10.20 4.91
CA LEU A 24 -0.73 -9.27 4.70
C LEU A 24 -1.81 -9.89 3.84
N ASP A 25 -3.06 -9.72 4.27
CA ASP A 25 -4.22 -10.00 3.42
C ASP A 25 -4.46 -8.81 2.48
N PHE A 26 -3.90 -8.91 1.28
CA PHE A 26 -4.04 -7.89 0.24
C PHE A 26 -5.50 -7.71 -0.24
N SER A 27 -6.33 -8.75 -0.16
CA SER A 27 -7.76 -8.66 -0.49
C SER A 27 -8.51 -7.80 0.53
N TYR A 28 -8.19 -7.98 1.81
CA TYR A 28 -8.73 -7.17 2.89
C TYR A 28 -8.26 -5.72 2.79
N LEU A 29 -6.97 -5.48 2.55
CA LEU A 29 -6.42 -4.12 2.36
C LEU A 29 -7.08 -3.41 1.18
N ARG A 30 -7.27 -4.11 0.05
CA ARG A 30 -7.98 -3.57 -1.13
C ARG A 30 -9.41 -3.18 -0.81
N THR A 31 -10.13 -4.04 -0.11
CA THR A 31 -11.53 -3.79 0.27
C THR A 31 -11.65 -2.50 1.08
N TRP A 32 -10.81 -2.34 2.10
CA TRP A 32 -10.84 -1.14 2.94
C TRP A 32 -10.32 0.10 2.24
N ALA A 33 -9.29 -0.02 1.39
CA ALA A 33 -8.80 1.11 0.63
C ALA A 33 -9.87 1.67 -0.34
N ASN A 34 -10.68 0.78 -0.94
CA ASN A 34 -11.83 1.21 -1.74
C ASN A 34 -12.92 1.87 -0.88
N VAL A 35 -13.27 1.29 0.27
CA VAL A 35 -14.28 1.85 1.19
C VAL A 35 -13.87 3.23 1.72
N LEU A 36 -12.59 3.41 2.02
CA LEU A 36 -12.03 4.66 2.54
C LEU A 36 -11.67 5.67 1.44
N GLY A 37 -11.72 5.27 0.16
CA GLY A 37 -11.38 6.12 -0.97
C GLY A 37 -9.87 6.41 -1.12
N ILE A 38 -9.02 5.53 -0.60
CA ILE A 38 -7.55 5.67 -0.58
C ILE A 38 -6.82 4.60 -1.42
N ALA A 39 -7.54 3.99 -2.38
CA ALA A 39 -6.95 2.96 -3.25
C ALA A 39 -5.70 3.45 -4.03
N PRO A 40 -5.68 4.69 -4.58
CA PRO A 40 -4.48 5.23 -5.23
C PRO A 40 -3.27 5.34 -4.28
N GLU A 41 -3.49 5.72 -3.03
CA GLU A 41 -2.46 5.86 -2.00
C GLU A 41 -1.93 4.48 -1.58
N LEU A 42 -2.82 3.49 -1.44
CA LEU A 42 -2.40 2.11 -1.17
C LEU A 42 -1.53 1.56 -2.30
N LEU A 43 -1.94 1.76 -3.55
CA LEU A 43 -1.15 1.38 -4.74
C LEU A 43 0.25 2.00 -4.71
N THR A 44 0.33 3.30 -4.42
CA THR A 44 1.60 4.02 -4.32
C THR A 44 2.48 3.45 -3.20
N ALA A 45 1.88 3.16 -2.04
CA ALA A 45 2.61 2.58 -0.92
C ALA A 45 3.13 1.16 -1.21
N LEU A 46 2.37 0.35 -1.95
CA LEU A 46 2.79 -0.99 -2.37
C LEU A 46 3.93 -0.94 -3.37
N ASP A 47 3.88 -0.02 -4.33
CA ASP A 47 4.94 0.17 -5.32
C ASP A 47 6.25 0.65 -4.66
N GLU A 48 6.17 1.67 -3.79
CA GLU A 48 7.31 2.14 -3.00
C GLU A 48 7.83 1.09 -1.99
N ALA A 49 6.96 0.15 -1.60
CA ALA A 49 7.34 -1.00 -0.79
C ALA A 49 8.04 -2.10 -1.59
N GLY A 50 8.01 -2.06 -2.93
CA GLY A 50 8.49 -3.13 -3.79
C GLY A 50 7.58 -4.37 -3.80
N LEU A 51 6.30 -4.18 -3.45
CA LEU A 51 5.27 -5.22 -3.42
C LEU A 51 4.33 -5.12 -4.62
N SER A 52 4.75 -4.47 -5.71
CA SER A 52 3.94 -4.28 -6.92
C SER A 52 3.52 -5.66 -7.46
N ILE A 53 2.26 -6.02 -7.26
CA ILE A 53 1.72 -7.28 -7.79
C ILE A 53 1.20 -7.00 -9.19
N LEU A 54 1.99 -7.39 -10.19
CA LEU A 54 1.62 -7.34 -11.59
C LEU A 54 0.99 -8.68 -11.97
N ASP A 55 -0.13 -8.64 -12.70
CA ASP A 55 -0.68 -9.81 -13.39
C ASP A 55 0.20 -10.19 -14.59
N GLU A 56 -0.01 -11.38 -15.17
CA GLU A 56 0.63 -11.87 -16.41
C GLU A 56 0.56 -10.84 -17.58
N ALA A 57 -0.44 -9.96 -17.59
CA ALA A 57 -0.58 -8.86 -18.56
C ALA A 57 0.21 -7.59 -18.19
N GLY A 58 0.95 -7.59 -17.08
CA GLY A 58 1.69 -6.42 -16.57
C GLY A 58 0.80 -5.33 -15.96
N LEU A 59 -0.49 -5.63 -15.72
CA LEU A 59 -1.42 -4.73 -15.05
C LEU A 59 -1.37 -4.95 -13.54
N SER A 60 -1.54 -3.88 -12.78
CA SER A 60 -1.73 -3.97 -11.32
C SER A 60 -2.95 -4.85 -11.03
N ILE A 61 -2.79 -5.90 -10.23
CA ILE A 61 -3.96 -6.70 -9.76
C ILE A 61 -4.76 -5.98 -8.66
N PHE A 62 -4.29 -4.81 -8.22
CA PHE A 62 -5.02 -3.88 -7.36
C PHE A 62 -5.93 -2.98 -8.18
#